data_AF-A0A0L6URR6-F1
#
_entry.id   AF-A0A0L6URR6-F1
#
_cell.length_a   1.000
_cell.length_b   1.000
_cell.length_c   1.000
_cell.angle_alpha   90.00
_cell.angle_beta   90.00
_cell.angle_gamma   90.00
#
_symmetry.space_group_name_H-M   'P 1'
#
loop_
_entity.id
_entity.type
_entity.pdbx_description
1 polymer ?
#
loop_
_entity_poly.entity_id
_entity_poly.type
_entity_poly.pdbx_seq_one_letter_code
_entity_poly.pdbx_strand_id
1 'polypeptide(L)'
;MASSETTRETKVMLTTENYALWLLPMKAKLHKIKGLNIVTGAVACPDPKKDKDNAWLYVKLNKEAYMEIIQNLSQEVLALVSSTLPPSNEFNGLALWNLLKA
;
A
#
# COMPACT_ATOMS: atom_id res chain seq x y z
N MET A 1 20.50 1.29 -37.10
CA MET A 1 20.66 0.80 -35.71
C MET A 1 20.21 1.93 -34.80
N ALA A 2 19.10 1.75 -34.08
CA ALA A 2 18.66 2.68 -33.05
C ALA A 2 18.58 1.86 -31.75
N SER A 3 19.45 2.18 -30.80
CA SER A 3 19.42 1.61 -29.46
C SER A 3 18.31 2.33 -28.71
N SER A 4 17.20 1.64 -28.45
CA SER A 4 16.21 2.11 -27.49
C SER A 4 16.73 1.77 -26.09
N GLU A 5 17.17 2.81 -25.37
CA GLU A 5 17.37 2.76 -23.93
C GLU A 5 16.08 2.26 -23.27
N THR A 6 16.11 1.01 -22.83
CA THR A 6 15.10 0.48 -21.94
C THR A 6 15.44 0.99 -20.56
N THR A 7 14.75 2.04 -20.13
CA THR A 7 14.71 2.47 -18.73
C THR A 7 14.24 1.26 -17.93
N ARG A 8 15.18 0.53 -17.30
CA ARG A 8 14.86 -0.61 -16.45
C ARG A 8 14.21 -0.05 -15.20
N GLU A 9 12.88 0.09 -15.24
CA GLU A 9 12.04 0.23 -14.05
C GLU A 9 12.49 -0.85 -13.07
N THR A 10 13.14 -0.43 -11.99
CA THR A 10 13.82 -1.34 -11.08
C THR A 10 12.71 -2.02 -10.28
N LYS A 11 12.24 -3.16 -10.79
CA LYS A 11 11.35 -4.10 -10.11
C LYS A 11 12.05 -4.56 -8.83
N VAL A 12 11.67 -3.96 -7.71
CA VAL A 12 12.16 -4.37 -6.39
C VAL A 12 11.24 -5.48 -5.87
N MET A 13 11.77 -6.71 -5.82
CA MET A 13 11.18 -7.84 -5.10
C MET A 13 11.38 -7.62 -3.61
N LEU A 14 10.34 -7.39 -2.79
CA LEU A 14 10.54 -7.12 -1.35
C LEU A 14 11.25 -8.30 -0.65
N THR A 15 12.54 -8.11 -0.37
CA THR A 15 13.38 -8.95 0.49
C THR A 15 13.78 -8.13 1.71
N THR A 16 14.30 -8.78 2.75
CA THR A 16 14.90 -8.08 3.91
C THR A 16 15.94 -7.03 3.50
N GLU A 17 16.63 -7.24 2.38
CA GLU A 17 17.69 -6.37 1.87
C GLU A 17 17.18 -5.09 1.18
N ASN A 18 16.00 -5.12 0.58
CA ASN A 18 15.45 -3.97 -0.16
C ASN A 18 14.12 -3.45 0.41
N TYR A 19 13.57 -4.09 1.44
CA TYR A 19 12.39 -3.63 2.16
C TYR A 19 12.62 -2.21 2.69
N ALA A 20 13.79 -1.90 3.24
CA ALA A 20 14.12 -0.55 3.72
C ALA A 20 14.11 0.50 2.59
N LEU A 21 14.61 0.13 1.39
CA LEU A 21 14.65 1.00 0.22
C LEU A 21 13.26 1.28 -0.36
N TRP A 22 12.34 0.32 -0.28
CA TRP A 22 10.94 0.53 -0.64
C TRP A 22 10.15 1.27 0.44
N LEU A 23 10.40 0.95 1.71
CA LEU A 23 9.59 1.43 2.84
C LEU A 23 9.65 2.95 3.00
N LEU A 24 10.83 3.55 2.88
CA LEU A 24 10.99 5.00 3.06
C LEU A 24 10.19 5.82 2.02
N PRO A 25 10.35 5.62 0.70
CA PRO A 25 9.55 6.34 -0.28
C PRO A 25 8.05 5.99 -0.18
N MET A 26 7.71 4.75 0.18
CA MET A 26 6.30 4.38 0.37
C MET A 26 5.65 5.13 1.54
N LYS A 27 6.34 5.23 2.69
CA LYS A 27 5.85 6.04 3.82
C LYS A 27 5.66 7.50 3.43
N ALA A 28 6.55 8.07 2.62
CA ALA A 28 6.42 9.45 2.14
C ALA A 28 5.19 9.63 1.23
N LYS A 29 4.97 8.71 0.28
CA LYS A 29 3.78 8.69 -0.59
C LYS A 29 2.48 8.58 0.22
N LEU A 30 2.45 7.65 1.18
CA LEU A 30 1.31 7.45 2.08
C LEU A 30 1.06 8.65 2.99
N HIS A 31 2.11 9.34 3.44
CA HIS A 31 1.97 10.54 4.24
C HIS A 31 1.37 11.69 3.42
N LYS A 32 1.80 11.86 2.16
CA LYS A 32 1.27 12.88 1.24
C LYS A 32 -0.25 12.74 1.05
N ILE A 33 -0.76 11.52 0.97
CA ILE A 33 -2.19 11.23 0.85
C ILE A 33 -2.90 11.08 2.21
N LYS A 34 -2.23 11.38 3.34
CA LYS A 34 -2.77 11.22 4.70
C LYS A 34 -3.18 9.79 5.09
N GLY A 35 -2.74 8.78 4.33
CA GLY A 35 -3.05 7.36 4.55
C GLY A 35 -2.06 6.64 5.48
N LEU A 36 -0.90 7.22 5.78
CA LEU A 36 0.15 6.55 6.55
C LEU A 36 -0.33 6.06 7.94
N ASN A 37 -1.01 6.92 8.70
CA ASN A 37 -1.48 6.58 10.04
C ASN A 37 -2.62 5.54 10.00
N ILE A 38 -3.34 5.44 8.89
CA ILE A 38 -4.39 4.46 8.66
C ILE A 38 -3.77 3.08 8.45
N VAL A 39 -2.86 2.94 7.48
CA VAL A 39 -2.29 1.63 7.11
C VAL A 39 -1.27 1.11 8.12
N THR A 40 -0.73 1.97 8.98
CA THR A 40 0.09 1.55 10.12
C THR A 40 -0.74 1.15 11.34
N GLY A 41 -2.06 1.38 11.32
CA GLY A 41 -2.95 1.11 12.46
C GLY A 41 -2.78 2.10 13.62
N ALA A 42 -2.08 3.23 13.41
CA ALA A 42 -1.91 4.27 14.41
C ALA A 42 -3.23 5.00 14.73
N VAL A 43 -4.19 4.96 13.80
CA VAL A 43 -5.55 5.44 13.99
C VAL A 43 -6.51 4.27 13.80
N ALA A 44 -7.41 4.07 14.76
CA ALA A 44 -8.49 3.09 14.65
C ALA A 44 -9.64 3.64 13.79
N CYS A 45 -10.35 2.75 13.09
CA CYS A 45 -11.56 3.12 12.36
C CYS A 45 -12.63 3.65 13.34
N PRO A 46 -13.14 4.88 13.15
CA PRO A 46 -14.21 5.43 13.99
C PRO A 46 -15.51 4.62 13.88
N ASP A 47 -16.32 4.64 14.94
CA ASP A 47 -17.67 4.07 14.92
C ASP A 47 -18.58 4.96 14.03
N PRO A 48 -19.10 4.44 12.90
CA PRO A 48 -19.91 5.23 11.98
C PRO A 48 -21.22 5.74 12.58
N LYS A 49 -21.68 5.19 13.71
CA LYS A 49 -22.86 5.69 14.43
C LYS A 49 -22.55 6.91 15.30
N LYS A 50 -21.29 7.07 15.72
CA LYS A 50 -20.83 8.15 16.60
C LYS A 50 -20.15 9.27 15.83
N ASP A 51 -19.44 8.92 14.76
CA ASP A 51 -18.66 9.85 13.96
C ASP A 51 -18.63 9.39 12.50
N LYS A 52 -19.74 9.66 11.80
CA LYS A 52 -19.97 9.22 10.43
C LYS A 52 -18.95 9.81 9.44
N ASP A 53 -18.60 11.08 9.61
CA ASP A 53 -17.74 11.80 8.68
C ASP A 53 -16.30 11.28 8.75
N ASN A 54 -15.76 11.07 9.95
CA ASN A 54 -14.42 10.50 10.09
C ASN A 54 -14.39 9.00 9.76
N ALA A 55 -15.46 8.24 10.02
CA ALA A 55 -15.56 6.86 9.55
C ALA A 55 -15.52 6.77 8.01
N TRP A 56 -16.26 7.64 7.32
CA TRP A 56 -16.23 7.71 5.87
C TRP A 56 -14.85 8.14 5.34
N LEU A 57 -14.24 9.16 5.95
CA LEU A 57 -12.91 9.62 5.59
C LEU A 57 -11.86 8.53 5.81
N TYR A 58 -11.93 7.78 6.92
CA TYR A 58 -11.06 6.64 7.19
C TYR A 58 -11.13 5.62 6.06
N VAL A 59 -12.34 5.21 5.67
CA VAL A 59 -12.54 4.22 4.60
C VAL A 59 -11.98 4.73 3.28
N LYS A 60 -12.20 6.01 2.95
CA LYS A 60 -11.67 6.63 1.74
C LYS A 60 -10.14 6.59 1.70
N LEU A 61 -9.49 7.08 2.76
CA LEU A 61 -8.03 7.13 2.85
C LEU A 61 -7.41 5.72 2.87
N ASN A 62 -8.06 4.74 3.49
CA ASN A 62 -7.60 3.35 3.48
C ASN A 62 -7.60 2.76 2.06
N LYS A 63 -8.62 3.08 1.25
CA LYS A 63 -8.71 2.65 -0.16
C LYS A 63 -7.69 3.38 -1.04
N GLU A 64 -7.50 4.68 -0.84
CA GLU A 64 -6.48 5.46 -1.54
C GLU A 64 -5.07 4.93 -1.25
N ALA A 65 -4.79 4.60 0.01
CA ALA A 65 -3.53 3.97 0.41
C ALA A 65 -3.32 2.59 -0.23
N TYR A 66 -4.37 1.76 -0.30
CA TYR A 66 -4.31 0.49 -1.03
C TYR A 66 -3.88 0.69 -2.48
N MET A 67 -4.52 1.61 -3.20
CA MET A 67 -4.20 1.88 -4.61
C MET A 67 -2.78 2.40 -4.79
N GLU A 68 -2.32 3.33 -3.94
CA GLU A 68 -0.95 3.84 -3.99
C GLU A 68 0.06 2.70 -3.74
N ILE A 69 -0.20 1.81 -2.76
CA ILE A 69 0.69 0.67 -2.52
C ILE A 69 0.74 -0.23 -3.76
N ILE A 70 -0.41 -0.70 -4.27
CA ILE A 70 -0.49 -1.61 -5.43
C ILE A 70 0.24 -1.07 -6.66
N GLN A 71 0.07 0.22 -6.97
CA GLN A 71 0.71 0.86 -8.13
C GLN A 71 2.24 0.94 -8.03
N ASN A 72 2.79 0.76 -6.83
CA ASN A 72 4.22 0.81 -6.56
C ASN A 72 4.80 -0.57 -6.16
N LEU A 73 4.07 -1.66 -6.42
CA LEU A 73 4.57 -3.03 -6.25
C LEU A 73 5.14 -3.56 -7.57
N SER A 74 6.15 -4.45 -7.47
CA SER A 74 6.63 -5.21 -8.63
C SER A 74 5.63 -6.30 -9.03
N GLN A 75 5.72 -6.80 -10.28
CA GLN A 75 4.85 -7.89 -10.75
C GLN A 75 4.97 -9.16 -9.88
N GLU A 76 6.16 -9.44 -9.37
CA GLU A 76 6.41 -10.59 -8.51
C GLU A 76 5.69 -10.43 -7.16
N VAL A 77 5.75 -9.24 -6.56
CA VAL A 77 5.01 -8.96 -5.31
C VAL A 77 3.50 -8.92 -5.56
N LEU A 78 3.06 -8.41 -6.72
CA LEU A 78 1.65 -8.45 -7.11
C LEU A 78 1.14 -9.90 -7.25
N ALA A 79 1.95 -10.82 -7.76
CA ALA A 79 1.58 -12.23 -7.83
C ALA A 79 1.40 -12.84 -6.44
N LEU A 80 2.29 -12.51 -5.48
CA LEU A 80 2.15 -12.91 -4.08
C LEU A 80 0.89 -12.32 -3.42
N VAL A 81 0.65 -11.02 -3.60
CA VAL A 81 -0.53 -10.34 -3.05
C VAL A 81 -1.81 -10.97 -3.62
N SER A 82 -1.85 -11.23 -4.93
CA SER A 82 -2.99 -11.85 -5.61
C SER A 82 -3.30 -13.27 -5.10
N SER A 83 -2.27 -14.04 -4.73
CA SER A 83 -2.46 -15.40 -4.21
C SER A 83 -2.73 -15.47 -2.71
N THR A 84 -2.36 -14.44 -1.95
CA THR A 84 -2.36 -14.48 -0.47
C THR A 84 -3.40 -13.56 0.17
N LEU A 85 -3.72 -12.43 -0.45
CA LEU A 85 -4.68 -11.48 0.11
C LEU A 85 -6.12 -12.03 -0.06
N PRO A 86 -6.88 -12.22 1.03
CA PRO A 86 -8.26 -12.67 0.91
C PRO A 86 -9.11 -11.64 0.15
N PRO A 87 -10.12 -12.06 -0.64
CA PRO A 87 -11.03 -11.15 -1.33
C PRO A 87 -11.73 -10.13 -0.40
N SER A 88 -11.98 -10.52 0.85
CA SER A 88 -12.55 -9.63 1.88
C SER A 88 -11.64 -8.46 2.27
N ASN A 89 -10.35 -8.53 1.94
CA ASN A 89 -9.35 -7.49 2.18
C ASN A 89 -8.97 -6.72 0.91
N GLU A 90 -9.66 -6.95 -0.22
CA GLU A 90 -9.51 -6.08 -1.38
C GLU A 90 -9.83 -4.63 -1.01
N PHE A 91 -9.03 -3.70 -1.53
CA PHE A 91 -9.12 -2.27 -1.23
C PHE A 91 -8.89 -1.92 0.26
N ASN A 92 -8.30 -2.82 1.04
CA ASN A 92 -7.93 -2.56 2.43
C ASN A 92 -6.42 -2.29 2.55
N GLY A 93 -6.03 -1.00 2.60
CA GLY A 93 -4.64 -0.59 2.69
C GLY A 93 -3.93 -1.10 3.95
N LEU A 94 -4.63 -1.13 5.09
CA LEU A 94 -4.10 -1.68 6.34
C LEU A 94 -3.81 -3.19 6.23
N ALA A 95 -4.73 -3.96 5.66
CA ALA A 95 -4.52 -5.40 5.48
C ALA A 95 -3.35 -5.68 4.52
N LEU A 96 -3.29 -4.96 3.39
CA LEU A 96 -2.19 -5.07 2.43
C LEU A 96 -0.85 -4.68 3.05
N TRP A 97 -0.80 -3.58 3.81
CA TRP A 97 0.43 -3.16 4.50
C TRP A 97 0.92 -4.17 5.52
N ASN A 98 0.01 -4.84 6.24
CA ASN A 98 0.37 -5.92 7.16
C ASN A 98 0.88 -7.16 6.42
N LEU A 99 0.29 -7.52 5.28
CA LEU A 99 0.77 -8.60 4.43
C LEU A 99 2.20 -8.35 3.94
N LEU A 100 2.52 -7.13 3.51
CA LEU A 100 3.85 -6.77 2.98
C LEU A 100 4.94 -6.62 4.05
N LYS A 101 4.57 -6.58 5.33
CA LYS A 101 5.50 -6.53 6.48
C LYS A 101 5.86 -7.91 7.02
N ALA A 102 5.02 -8.92 6.74
CA ALA A 102 5.15 -10.28 7.26
C ALA A 102 6.31 -11.01 6.58
#